data_AF-A0A1H3T7T3-F1
#
_entry.id   AF-A0A1H3T7T3-F1
#
_cell.length_a   1.000
_cell.length_b   1.000
_cell.length_c   1.000
_cell.angle_alpha   90.00
_cell.angle_beta   90.00
_cell.angle_gamma   90.00
#
_symmetry.space_group_name_H-M   'P 1'
#
loop_
_entity.id
_entity.type
_entity.pdbx_description
1 polymer ?
#
loop_
_entity_poly.entity_id
_entity_poly.type
_entity_poly.pdbx_seq_one_letter_code
_entity_poly.pdbx_strand_id
1 'polypeptide(L)'
;MEYMDWESLKRFWRIEVMGGEEKNFNFKRMYRRLRQKEQEHYLFWFRLAQHLHRRPKGIFNYPKMARRIHASLVRTHGIDIMLAAEIGPGLSFAHRVGIVIADAARIGENLFIRQNTTIGVRASGQKGLIYVGNNVELGANVCIIGDNIRIGDNVTIGAMAFINKDIPDNSTCYTRHVAIINQK
;
A
#
# COMPACT_ATOMS: atom_id res chain seq x y z
N MET A 1 -0.06 -20.06 -2.12
CA MET A 1 -0.69 -18.73 -2.23
C MET A 1 -2.10 -18.90 -1.73
N GLU A 2 -2.34 -18.53 -0.47
CA GLU A 2 -3.67 -18.65 0.13
C GLU A 2 -4.55 -17.57 -0.50
N TYR A 3 -5.72 -17.95 -0.99
CA TYR A 3 -6.68 -16.99 -1.50
C TYR A 3 -7.01 -16.00 -0.38
N MET A 4 -6.99 -14.69 -0.66
CA MET A 4 -7.68 -13.77 0.24
C MET A 4 -9.14 -14.18 0.20
N ASP A 5 -9.60 -14.81 1.27
CA ASP A 5 -10.97 -15.31 1.34
C ASP A 5 -11.92 -14.17 1.68
N TRP A 6 -13.21 -14.50 1.72
CA TRP A 6 -14.24 -13.51 2.01
C TRP A 6 -14.13 -12.96 3.44
N GLU A 7 -13.67 -13.77 4.39
CA GLU A 7 -13.51 -13.35 5.79
C GLU A 7 -12.33 -12.41 5.97
N SER A 8 -11.22 -12.66 5.26
CA SER A 8 -10.06 -11.78 5.17
C SER A 8 -10.46 -10.42 4.62
N LEU A 9 -11.22 -10.38 3.51
CA LEU A 9 -11.70 -9.12 2.94
C LEU A 9 -12.56 -8.33 3.93
N LYS A 10 -13.47 -8.99 4.66
CA LYS A 10 -14.24 -8.35 5.73
C LYS A 10 -13.36 -7.84 6.87
N ARG A 11 -12.30 -8.57 7.24
CA ARG A 11 -11.33 -8.13 8.26
C ARG A 11 -10.66 -6.82 7.83
N PHE A 12 -10.17 -6.74 6.59
CA PHE A 12 -9.61 -5.49 6.04
C PHE A 12 -10.59 -4.33 6.14
N TRP A 13 -11.83 -4.50 5.66
CA TRP A 13 -12.83 -3.43 5.73
C TRP A 13 -13.22 -3.04 7.16
N ARG A 14 -13.24 -3.98 8.11
CA ARG A 14 -13.50 -3.65 9.53
C ARG A 14 -12.42 -2.71 10.07
N ILE A 15 -11.15 -3.06 9.85
CA ILE A 15 -10.00 -2.29 10.33
C ILE A 15 -9.93 -0.93 9.61
N GLU A 16 -9.90 -0.94 8.28
CA GLU A 16 -9.54 0.22 7.46
C GLU A 16 -10.72 1.14 7.13
N VAL A 17 -11.92 0.59 6.98
CA VAL A 17 -13.11 1.35 6.55
C VAL A 17 -14.01 1.66 7.73
N MET A 18 -14.22 0.71 8.65
CA MET A 18 -15.20 0.86 9.72
C MET A 18 -14.64 1.47 11.01
N GLY A 19 -13.31 1.44 11.16
CA GLY A 19 -12.56 2.04 12.26
C GLY A 19 -12.36 1.11 13.46
N GLY A 20 -12.12 -0.18 13.22
CA GLY A 20 -11.68 -1.13 14.25
C GLY A 20 -12.16 -2.57 14.01
N GLU A 21 -11.32 -3.55 14.36
CA GLU A 21 -11.56 -4.99 14.17
C GLU A 21 -12.78 -5.52 14.94
N GLU A 22 -12.97 -5.02 16.17
CA GLU A 22 -14.06 -5.35 17.09
C GLU A 22 -15.44 -4.81 16.66
N LYS A 23 -15.51 -4.04 15.56
CA LYS A 23 -16.78 -3.48 15.09
C LYS A 23 -17.57 -4.50 14.28
N ASN A 24 -18.81 -4.75 14.70
CA ASN A 24 -19.78 -5.52 13.92
C ASN A 24 -19.99 -4.90 12.53
N PHE A 25 -20.02 -5.75 11.50
CA PHE A 25 -20.18 -5.32 10.12
C PHE A 25 -21.55 -4.64 9.90
N ASN A 26 -21.55 -3.39 9.44
CA ASN A 26 -22.75 -2.58 9.28
C ASN A 26 -22.69 -1.83 7.95
N PHE A 27 -23.51 -2.28 6.99
CA PHE A 27 -23.53 -1.76 5.62
C PHE A 27 -23.94 -0.27 5.54
N LYS A 28 -24.88 0.19 6.36
CA LYS A 28 -25.29 1.60 6.38
C LYS A 28 -24.14 2.50 6.82
N ARG A 29 -23.42 2.09 7.86
CA ARG A 29 -22.22 2.78 8.34
C ARG A 29 -21.10 2.76 7.31
N MET A 30 -20.84 1.59 6.71
CA MET A 30 -19.84 1.45 5.65
C MET A 30 -20.14 2.39 4.49
N TYR A 31 -21.34 2.30 3.90
CA TYR A 31 -21.77 3.15 2.80
C TYR A 31 -21.62 4.64 3.11
N ARG A 32 -22.02 5.08 4.30
CA ARG A 32 -21.82 6.47 4.74
C ARG A 32 -20.34 6.87 4.77
N ARG A 33 -19.45 6.02 5.29
CA ARG A 33 -18.01 6.31 5.33
C ARG A 33 -17.39 6.34 3.93
N LEU A 34 -17.79 5.44 3.04
CA LEU A 34 -17.33 5.43 1.65
C LEU A 34 -17.70 6.71 0.90
N ARG A 35 -18.80 7.38 1.27
CA ARG A 35 -19.19 8.66 0.64
C ARG A 35 -18.54 9.88 1.26
N GLN A 36 -18.23 9.82 2.55
CA GLN A 36 -17.75 10.98 3.32
C GLN A 36 -16.23 11.06 3.40
N LYS A 37 -15.54 9.93 3.27
CA LYS A 37 -14.10 9.86 3.49
C LYS A 37 -13.41 9.14 2.34
N GLU A 38 -12.52 9.87 1.70
CA GLU A 38 -11.88 9.43 0.46
C GLU A 38 -10.89 8.29 0.66
N GLN A 39 -10.17 8.27 1.79
CA GLN A 39 -9.28 7.16 2.13
C GLN A 39 -10.05 5.86 2.29
N GLU A 40 -11.14 5.87 3.06
CA GLU A 40 -12.01 4.71 3.25
C GLU A 40 -12.63 4.26 1.92
N HIS A 41 -13.03 5.20 1.06
CA HIS A 41 -13.49 4.88 -0.29
C HIS A 41 -12.41 4.14 -1.09
N TYR A 42 -11.19 4.68 -1.12
CA TYR A 42 -10.07 4.06 -1.83
C TYR A 42 -9.77 2.66 -1.28
N LEU A 43 -9.56 2.53 0.03
CA LEU A 43 -9.20 1.27 0.68
C LEU A 43 -10.26 0.19 0.46
N PHE A 44 -11.55 0.56 0.51
CA PHE A 44 -12.63 -0.36 0.22
C PHE A 44 -12.50 -1.01 -1.17
N TRP A 45 -12.38 -0.17 -2.20
CA TRP A 45 -12.31 -0.62 -3.60
C TRP A 45 -10.98 -1.29 -3.92
N PHE A 46 -9.88 -0.83 -3.32
CA PHE A 46 -8.56 -1.44 -3.46
C PHE A 46 -8.55 -2.88 -2.92
N ARG A 47 -9.07 -3.09 -1.70
CA ARG A 47 -9.18 -4.43 -1.11
C ARG A 47 -10.14 -5.32 -1.92
N LEU A 48 -11.25 -4.79 -2.42
CA LEU A 48 -12.12 -5.52 -3.34
C LEU A 48 -11.40 -5.90 -4.64
N ALA A 49 -10.63 -4.98 -5.22
CA ALA A 49 -9.90 -5.23 -6.46
C ALA A 49 -8.83 -6.31 -6.26
N GLN A 50 -8.07 -6.27 -5.16
CA GLN A 50 -7.13 -7.33 -4.81
C GLN A 50 -7.82 -8.70 -4.69
N HIS A 51 -8.98 -8.74 -4.02
CA HIS A 51 -9.81 -9.94 -3.89
C HIS A 51 -10.19 -10.53 -5.24
N LEU A 52 -10.74 -9.69 -6.12
CA LEU A 52 -11.18 -10.08 -7.45
C LEU A 52 -10.01 -10.47 -8.36
N HIS A 53 -8.83 -9.85 -8.17
CA HIS A 53 -7.63 -10.14 -8.95
C HIS A 53 -7.10 -11.55 -8.69
N ARG A 54 -7.13 -11.99 -7.43
CA ARG A 54 -6.65 -13.31 -7.01
C ARG A 54 -7.64 -14.45 -7.29
N ARG A 55 -8.90 -14.14 -7.61
CA ARG A 55 -9.91 -15.15 -7.94
C ARG A 55 -9.66 -15.75 -9.33
N PRO A 56 -9.80 -17.08 -9.49
CA PRO A 56 -9.71 -17.70 -10.80
C PRO A 56 -10.86 -17.22 -11.69
N LYS A 57 -10.66 -17.31 -13.01
CA LYS A 57 -11.73 -17.04 -13.97
C LYS A 57 -12.83 -18.09 -13.77
N GLY A 58 -14.00 -17.65 -13.31
CA GLY A 58 -15.22 -18.45 -13.31
C GLY A 58 -16.11 -18.03 -14.47
N ILE A 59 -17.43 -18.16 -14.27
CA ILE A 59 -18.46 -17.62 -15.19
C ILE A 59 -18.23 -16.12 -15.44
N PHE A 60 -17.75 -15.40 -14.43
CA PHE A 60 -17.38 -14.00 -14.52
C PHE A 60 -15.84 -13.82 -14.62
N ASN A 61 -15.41 -12.83 -15.40
CA ASN A 61 -14.00 -12.47 -15.55
C ASN A 61 -13.55 -11.50 -14.45
N TYR A 62 -13.46 -12.00 -13.21
CA TYR A 62 -13.06 -11.21 -12.04
C TYR A 62 -11.73 -10.46 -12.21
N PRO A 63 -10.66 -11.04 -12.81
CA PRO A 63 -9.42 -10.30 -13.03
C PRO A 63 -9.58 -9.08 -13.97
N LYS A 64 -10.48 -9.15 -14.96
CA LYS A 64 -10.80 -8.00 -15.82
C LYS A 64 -11.56 -6.91 -15.04
N MET A 65 -12.46 -7.31 -14.14
CA MET A 65 -13.16 -6.36 -13.25
C MET A 65 -12.18 -5.68 -12.29
N ALA A 66 -11.29 -6.45 -11.68
CA ALA A 66 -10.26 -5.95 -10.78
C ALA A 66 -9.38 -4.87 -11.46
N ARG A 67 -8.92 -5.13 -12.69
CA ARG A 67 -8.15 -4.14 -13.48
C ARG A 67 -8.94 -2.86 -13.79
N ARG A 68 -10.25 -2.95 -14.02
CA ARG A 68 -11.10 -1.77 -14.23
C ARG A 68 -11.23 -0.93 -12.96
N ILE A 69 -11.40 -1.59 -11.81
CA ILE A 69 -11.43 -0.91 -10.50
C ILE A 69 -10.09 -0.22 -10.26
N HIS A 70 -8.97 -0.93 -10.42
CA HIS A 70 -7.62 -0.36 -10.29
C HIS A 70 -7.40 0.85 -11.19
N ALA A 71 -7.71 0.75 -12.49
CA ALA A 71 -7.58 1.88 -13.42
C ALA A 71 -8.48 3.09 -13.05
N SER A 72 -9.63 2.85 -12.43
CA SER A 72 -10.47 3.92 -11.88
C SER A 72 -9.83 4.57 -10.66
N LEU A 73 -9.29 3.77 -9.74
CA LEU A 73 -8.61 4.25 -8.53
C LEU A 73 -7.38 5.08 -8.86
N VAL A 74 -6.54 4.62 -9.81
CA VAL A 74 -5.39 5.39 -10.30
C VAL A 74 -5.83 6.75 -10.84
N ARG A 75 -6.86 6.77 -11.70
CA ARG A 75 -7.39 8.00 -12.32
C ARG A 75 -7.97 8.99 -11.32
N THR A 76 -8.64 8.50 -10.27
CA THR A 76 -9.42 9.34 -9.34
C THR A 76 -8.65 9.72 -8.08
N HIS A 77 -7.73 8.86 -7.60
CA HIS A 77 -6.97 9.08 -6.37
C HIS A 77 -5.49 9.37 -6.60
N GLY A 78 -4.95 9.07 -7.79
CA GLY A 78 -3.52 9.22 -8.06
C GLY A 78 -2.64 8.26 -7.26
N ILE A 79 -3.19 7.12 -6.83
CA ILE A 79 -2.47 6.05 -6.13
C ILE A 79 -2.38 4.84 -7.06
N ASP A 80 -1.15 4.38 -7.33
CA ASP A 80 -0.89 3.16 -8.09
C ASP A 80 -0.26 2.07 -7.23
N ILE A 81 -1.11 1.34 -6.52
CA ILE A 81 -0.71 0.12 -5.81
C ILE A 81 -1.16 -1.07 -6.67
N MET A 82 -0.19 -1.83 -7.17
CA MET A 82 -0.47 -2.98 -8.03
C MET A 82 -1.23 -4.06 -7.25
N LEU A 83 -2.23 -4.68 -7.91
CA LEU A 83 -3.16 -5.62 -7.25
C LEU A 83 -2.52 -6.92 -6.76
N ALA A 84 -1.31 -7.23 -7.22
CA ALA A 84 -0.55 -8.39 -6.79
C ALA A 84 0.35 -8.11 -5.56
N ALA A 85 0.52 -6.84 -5.16
CA ALA A 85 1.18 -6.48 -3.91
C ALA A 85 0.40 -7.10 -2.73
N GLU A 86 1.14 -7.62 -1.75
CA GLU A 86 0.56 -8.15 -0.52
C GLU A 86 0.80 -7.14 0.59
N ILE A 87 -0.29 -6.65 1.20
CA ILE A 87 -0.25 -5.61 2.23
C ILE A 87 -1.18 -6.05 3.36
N GLY A 88 -0.67 -6.15 4.58
CA GLY A 88 -1.46 -6.41 5.78
C GLY A 88 -2.51 -5.32 6.05
N PRO A 89 -3.45 -5.54 6.98
CA PRO A 89 -4.45 -4.54 7.33
C PRO A 89 -3.82 -3.33 8.03
N GLY A 90 -4.55 -2.23 8.07
CA GLY A 90 -4.08 -0.99 8.70
C GLY A 90 -3.30 -0.08 7.74
N LEU A 91 -3.43 -0.31 6.43
CA LEU A 91 -2.89 0.62 5.43
C LEU A 91 -3.56 1.98 5.58
N SER A 92 -2.77 3.03 5.74
CA SER A 92 -3.28 4.40 5.92
C SER A 92 -2.38 5.45 5.26
N PHE A 93 -2.99 6.58 4.92
CA PHE A 93 -2.35 7.65 4.16
C PHE A 93 -2.50 8.99 4.89
N ALA A 94 -1.48 9.85 4.84
CA ALA A 94 -1.67 11.27 5.20
C ALA A 94 -2.22 12.05 4.00
N HIS A 95 -1.40 12.12 2.96
CA HIS A 95 -1.75 12.55 1.62
C HIS A 95 -1.38 11.43 0.66
N ARG A 96 -2.18 11.28 -0.40
CA ARG A 96 -2.20 10.02 -1.16
C ARG A 96 -1.63 10.10 -2.58
N VAL A 97 -1.56 11.30 -3.15
CA VAL A 97 -1.19 11.48 -4.55
C VAL A 97 0.25 11.03 -4.78
N GLY A 98 0.49 10.33 -5.90
CA GLY A 98 1.83 9.91 -6.32
C GLY A 98 2.38 8.70 -5.58
N ILE A 99 1.59 8.02 -4.76
CA ILE A 99 2.00 6.76 -4.14
C ILE A 99 2.06 5.66 -5.22
N VAL A 100 3.19 4.96 -5.29
CA VAL A 100 3.43 3.85 -6.22
C VAL A 100 3.97 2.64 -5.46
N ILE A 101 3.32 1.48 -5.57
CA ILE A 101 3.77 0.22 -4.95
C ILE A 101 3.67 -0.92 -5.97
N ALA A 102 4.82 -1.53 -6.26
CA ALA A 102 4.94 -2.64 -7.21
C ALA A 102 4.34 -3.95 -6.68
N ASP A 103 4.05 -4.88 -7.61
CA ASP A 103 3.52 -6.22 -7.33
C ASP A 103 4.43 -7.10 -6.44
N ALA A 104 5.74 -6.84 -6.48
CA ALA A 104 6.76 -7.50 -5.69
C ALA A 104 6.72 -7.14 -4.19
N ALA A 105 5.96 -6.13 -3.79
CA ALA A 105 5.90 -5.69 -2.39
C ALA A 105 5.19 -6.73 -1.51
N ARG A 106 5.79 -7.02 -0.35
CA ARG A 106 5.29 -7.87 0.73
C ARG A 106 5.35 -7.08 2.02
N ILE A 107 4.22 -6.49 2.39
CA ILE A 107 4.10 -5.49 3.45
C ILE A 107 3.26 -6.04 4.60
N GLY A 108 3.75 -5.88 5.83
CA GLY A 108 3.06 -6.23 7.07
C GLY A 108 1.84 -5.35 7.39
N GLU A 109 1.41 -5.40 8.64
CA GLU A 109 0.30 -4.62 9.17
C GLU A 109 0.70 -3.18 9.49
N ASN A 110 -0.28 -2.27 9.51
CA ASN A 110 -0.12 -0.88 9.95
C ASN A 110 0.94 -0.06 9.17
N LEU A 111 0.99 -0.22 7.85
CA LEU A 111 1.76 0.69 7.00
C LEU A 111 1.11 2.08 6.99
N PHE A 112 1.86 3.09 7.41
CA PHE A 112 1.52 4.49 7.20
C PHE A 112 2.43 5.10 6.13
N ILE A 113 1.84 5.69 5.10
CA ILE A 113 2.58 6.16 3.92
C ILE A 113 2.12 7.56 3.50
N ARG A 114 3.10 8.44 3.24
CA ARG A 114 2.85 9.80 2.75
C ARG A 114 2.99 9.89 1.23
N GLN A 115 2.59 11.03 0.68
CA GLN A 115 2.52 11.29 -0.76
C GLN A 115 3.86 11.08 -1.49
N ASN A 116 3.76 10.79 -2.79
CA ASN A 116 4.91 10.63 -3.69
C ASN A 116 5.90 9.53 -3.27
N THR A 117 5.46 8.60 -2.43
CA THR A 117 6.29 7.48 -1.99
C THR A 117 6.27 6.34 -3.00
N THR A 118 7.43 5.81 -3.35
CA THR A 118 7.59 4.69 -4.28
C THR A 118 8.21 3.47 -3.57
N ILE A 119 7.61 2.31 -3.76
CA ILE A 119 8.19 0.99 -3.43
C ILE A 119 8.24 0.19 -4.74
N GLY A 120 9.42 0.05 -5.34
CA GLY A 120 9.56 -0.50 -6.68
C GLY A 120 10.81 -1.36 -6.87
N VAL A 121 10.76 -2.26 -7.84
CA VAL A 121 11.91 -3.10 -8.21
C VAL A 121 12.87 -2.37 -9.14
N ARG A 122 14.14 -2.78 -9.16
CA ARG A 122 15.18 -2.13 -9.98
C ARG A 122 14.92 -2.24 -11.48
N ALA A 123 14.44 -3.40 -11.95
CA ALA A 123 14.12 -3.61 -13.36
C ALA A 123 12.85 -4.45 -13.55
N SER A 124 12.12 -4.13 -14.63
CA SER A 124 10.93 -4.89 -15.04
C SER A 124 11.28 -6.36 -15.32
N GLY A 125 10.51 -7.28 -14.76
CA GLY A 125 10.70 -8.73 -14.95
C GLY A 125 11.71 -9.40 -14.01
N GLN A 126 12.36 -8.65 -13.10
CA GLN A 126 13.15 -9.25 -12.03
C GLN A 126 12.25 -9.79 -10.90
N LYS A 127 12.66 -10.93 -10.32
CA LYS A 127 11.93 -11.65 -9.27
C LYS A 127 12.24 -11.16 -7.84
N GLY A 128 12.92 -10.03 -7.69
CA GLY A 128 13.26 -9.50 -6.37
C GLY A 128 11.99 -9.14 -5.60
N LEU A 129 11.90 -9.51 -4.34
CA LEU A 129 10.80 -9.11 -3.45
C LEU A 129 11.23 -7.92 -2.60
N ILE A 130 10.29 -7.07 -2.23
CA ILE A 130 10.54 -5.99 -1.27
C ILE A 130 9.69 -6.27 -0.04
N TYR A 131 10.35 -6.58 1.06
CA TYR A 131 9.70 -6.85 2.33
C TYR A 131 9.67 -5.58 3.17
N VAL A 132 8.49 -5.27 3.71
CA VAL A 132 8.29 -4.20 4.67
C VAL A 132 7.58 -4.80 5.87
N GLY A 133 8.15 -4.62 7.06
CA GLY A 133 7.60 -5.13 8.31
C GLY A 133 6.29 -4.48 8.73
N ASN A 134 5.89 -4.79 9.95
CA ASN A 134 4.74 -4.21 10.63
C ASN A 134 5.08 -2.83 11.21
N ASN A 135 4.06 -1.99 11.34
CA ASN A 135 4.15 -0.67 11.99
C ASN A 135 5.24 0.21 11.34
N VAL A 136 5.31 0.19 10.01
CA VAL A 136 6.28 1.01 9.26
C VAL A 136 5.64 2.33 8.86
N GLU A 137 6.36 3.42 9.08
CA GLU A 137 5.99 4.77 8.65
C GLU A 137 6.94 5.27 7.55
N LEU A 138 6.37 5.69 6.43
CA LEU A 138 7.09 6.26 5.29
C LEU A 138 6.77 7.75 5.12
N GLY A 139 7.82 8.56 5.18
CA GLY A 139 7.82 10.00 4.91
C GLY A 139 7.40 10.35 3.49
N ALA A 140 7.14 11.64 3.23
CA ALA A 140 6.79 12.08 1.88
C ALA A 140 7.99 11.95 0.94
N ASN A 141 7.76 11.61 -0.32
CA ASN A 141 8.81 11.42 -1.34
C ASN A 141 9.86 10.35 -0.98
N VAL A 142 9.50 9.34 -0.17
CA VAL A 142 10.40 8.20 0.07
C VAL A 142 10.48 7.33 -1.19
N CYS A 143 11.66 6.86 -1.53
CA CYS A 143 11.89 5.97 -2.67
C CYS A 143 12.64 4.72 -2.20
N ILE A 144 11.94 3.60 -2.13
CA ILE A 144 12.50 2.28 -1.85
C ILE A 144 12.64 1.55 -3.18
N ILE A 145 13.89 1.38 -3.64
CA ILE A 145 14.18 0.67 -4.90
C ILE A 145 15.34 -0.31 -4.74
N GLY A 146 15.09 -1.56 -5.10
CA GLY A 146 16.11 -2.58 -5.24
C GLY A 146 15.52 -3.98 -5.38
N ASP A 147 16.41 -4.97 -5.31
CA ASP A 147 16.06 -6.38 -5.41
C ASP A 147 16.34 -7.03 -4.05
N ASN A 148 15.32 -7.67 -3.45
CA ASN A 148 15.45 -8.34 -2.14
C ASN A 148 15.83 -7.39 -0.99
N ILE A 149 15.13 -6.26 -0.89
CA ILE A 149 15.25 -5.35 0.25
C ILE A 149 14.32 -5.82 1.37
N ARG A 150 14.81 -5.78 2.61
CA ARG A 150 14.03 -5.98 3.82
C ARG A 150 14.06 -4.73 4.71
N ILE A 151 12.88 -4.16 4.93
CA ILE A 151 12.62 -3.16 5.97
C ILE A 151 11.99 -3.88 7.16
N GLY A 152 12.60 -3.73 8.33
CA GLY A 152 12.15 -4.35 9.58
C GLY A 152 10.83 -3.82 10.13
N ASP A 153 10.44 -4.36 11.28
CA ASP A 153 9.27 -3.93 12.05
C ASP A 153 9.57 -2.64 12.82
N ASN A 154 8.53 -1.83 13.07
CA ASN A 154 8.61 -0.58 13.84
C ASN A 154 9.65 0.40 13.27
N VAL A 155 9.71 0.50 11.94
CA VAL A 155 10.66 1.38 11.23
C VAL A 155 9.99 2.68 10.82
N THR A 156 10.67 3.80 11.07
CA THR A 156 10.28 5.11 10.54
C THR A 156 11.30 5.57 9.51
N ILE A 157 10.86 5.81 8.28
CA ILE A 157 11.69 6.33 7.19
C ILE A 157 11.29 7.80 6.94
N GLY A 158 12.23 8.71 7.15
CA GLY A 158 12.02 10.14 6.98
C GLY A 158 11.73 10.57 5.54
N ALA A 159 11.18 11.77 5.38
CA ALA A 159 10.86 12.32 4.08
C ALA A 159 12.11 12.43 3.17
N MET A 160 11.89 12.29 1.87
CA MET A 160 12.91 12.32 0.81
C MET A 160 14.02 11.26 0.94
N ALA A 161 13.81 10.22 1.74
CA ALA A 161 14.80 9.15 1.86
C ALA A 161 14.84 8.24 0.63
N PHE A 162 16.05 7.89 0.20
CA PHE A 162 16.29 6.86 -0.81
C PHE A 162 16.86 5.60 -0.14
N ILE A 163 16.15 4.48 -0.30
CA ILE A 163 16.47 3.23 0.36
C ILE A 163 16.71 2.15 -0.69
N ASN A 164 17.92 1.60 -0.69
CA ASN A 164 18.33 0.50 -1.57
C ASN A 164 19.03 -0.64 -0.82
N LYS A 165 18.90 -0.65 0.52
CA LYS A 165 19.49 -1.62 1.44
C LYS A 165 18.53 -1.92 2.57
N ASP A 166 18.78 -3.03 3.24
CA ASP A 166 17.99 -3.45 4.39
C ASP A 166 18.04 -2.43 5.53
N ILE A 167 16.93 -2.34 6.25
CA ILE A 167 16.81 -1.56 7.49
C ILE A 167 16.37 -2.52 8.60
N PRO A 168 17.10 -2.62 9.71
CA PRO A 168 16.73 -3.51 10.81
C PRO A 168 15.49 -2.99 11.56
N ASP A 169 14.91 -3.86 12.39
CA ASP A 169 13.76 -3.52 13.22
C ASP A 169 14.07 -2.34 14.18
N ASN A 170 13.01 -1.67 14.64
CA ASN A 170 13.07 -0.58 15.63
C ASN A 170 14.02 0.55 15.25
N SER A 171 14.08 0.86 13.95
CA SER A 171 15.02 1.81 13.40
C SER A 171 14.35 3.05 12.85
N THR A 172 15.05 4.17 12.93
CA THR A 172 14.67 5.39 12.24
C THR A 172 15.72 5.72 11.19
N CYS A 173 15.31 5.81 9.92
CA CYS A 173 16.20 6.06 8.80
C CYS A 173 15.90 7.44 8.18
N TYR A 174 16.94 8.22 7.94
CA TYR A 174 16.88 9.49 7.21
C TYR A 174 18.02 9.54 6.19
N THR A 175 17.75 10.11 5.02
CA THR A 175 18.81 10.41 4.05
C THR A 175 19.33 11.82 4.30
N ARG A 176 20.66 11.98 4.40
CA ARG A 176 21.28 13.29 4.50
C ARG A 176 21.27 13.96 3.13
N HIS A 177 20.66 15.14 3.05
CA HIS A 177 20.71 15.99 1.86
C HIS A 177 21.73 17.11 2.07
N VAL A 178 22.65 17.28 1.13
CA VAL A 178 23.62 18.38 1.13
C VAL A 178 23.32 19.26 -0.06
N ALA A 179 22.87 20.49 0.20
CA ALA A 179 22.67 21.49 -0.83
C ALA A 179 24.03 22.12 -1.18
N ILE A 180 24.39 22.11 -2.47
CA ILE A 180 25.56 22.81 -2.98
C ILE A 180 25.06 24.13 -3.59
N ILE A 181 25.49 25.26 -3.02
CA ILE A 181 25.10 26.59 -3.46
C ILE A 181 26.30 27.25 -4.13
N ASN A 182 26.22 27.45 -5.45
CA ASN A 182 27.21 28.20 -6.21
C ASN A 182 26.67 29.61 -6.46
N GLN A 183 27.47 30.63 -6.14
CA GLN A 183 27.16 32.02 -6.51
C GLN A 183 27.45 32.20 -8.01
N LYS A 184 26.56 32.91 -8.70
CA LYS A 184 26.74 33.28 -10.11
C LYS A 184 27.64 34.50 -10.24
#